data_AF-L9KT24-F1
#
_entry.id   AF-L9KT24-F1
#
_cell.length_a   1.000
_cell.length_b   1.000
_cell.length_c   1.000
_cell.angle_alpha   90.00
_cell.angle_beta   90.00
_cell.angle_gamma   90.00
#
_symmetry.space_group_name_H-M   'P 1'
#
loop_
_entity.id
_entity.type
_entity.pdbx_description
1 polymer ?
#
loop_
_entity_poly.entity_id
_entity_poly.type
_entity_poly.pdbx_seq_one_letter_code
_entity_poly.pdbx_strand_id
1 'polypeptide(L)'
;MAKSGTKTFMEALQGDAYISMFVQFGVGFYFAYLVAKKVTGVTKHNDDEQYAWESSSGPHSQLGQIQRNPFGHGTKVTLHLKEEQTEYLEERRIKEIVKKHSQFIGYPITPFVEKEHDKEVSGDEAEEKAEKDEEKEKRRKGV
;
A
#
# COMPACT_ATOMS: atom_id res chain seq x y z
N MET A 1 -38.70 -36.24 -6.42
CA MET A 1 -38.01 -35.05 -6.98
C MET A 1 -36.82 -34.73 -6.07
N ALA A 2 -35.65 -35.28 -6.36
CA ALA A 2 -34.43 -34.89 -5.67
C ALA A 2 -33.83 -33.69 -6.40
N LYS A 3 -34.15 -32.46 -5.94
CA LYS A 3 -33.39 -31.28 -6.35
C LYS A 3 -32.04 -31.36 -5.64
N SER A 4 -31.03 -31.78 -6.39
CA SER A 4 -29.64 -31.85 -5.95
C SER A 4 -29.17 -30.48 -5.46
N GLY A 5 -29.12 -30.30 -4.13
CA GLY A 5 -28.57 -29.10 -3.49
C GLY A 5 -27.06 -28.92 -3.77
N THR A 6 -26.39 -29.96 -4.26
CA THR A 6 -24.98 -29.92 -4.67
C THR A 6 -24.75 -29.00 -5.86
N LYS A 7 -25.74 -28.83 -6.75
CA LYS A 7 -25.61 -27.93 -7.92
C LYS A 7 -25.71 -26.46 -7.51
N THR A 8 -26.63 -26.12 -6.62
CA THR A 8 -26.77 -24.78 -6.03
C THR A 8 -25.60 -24.42 -5.12
N PHE A 9 -25.02 -25.41 -4.43
CA PHE A 9 -23.77 -25.25 -3.68
C PHE A 9 -22.56 -24.99 -4.60
N MET A 10 -22.46 -25.72 -5.72
CA MET A 10 -21.42 -25.48 -6.74
C MET A 10 -21.60 -24.13 -7.47
N GLU A 11 -22.82 -23.67 -7.68
CA GLU A 11 -23.12 -22.36 -8.26
C GLU A 11 -22.83 -21.22 -7.27
N ALA A 12 -23.08 -21.40 -5.97
CA ALA A 12 -22.67 -20.47 -4.92
C ALA A 12 -21.13 -20.39 -4.72
N LEU A 13 -20.40 -21.41 -5.17
CA LEU A 13 -18.94 -21.46 -5.18
C LEU A 13 -18.31 -20.75 -6.40
N GLN A 14 -19.10 -20.07 -7.26
CA GLN A 14 -18.59 -19.32 -8.40
C GLN A 14 -18.81 -17.81 -8.21
N GLY A 15 -17.75 -17.03 -8.45
CA GLY A 15 -17.80 -15.56 -8.44
C GLY A 15 -17.72 -14.91 -7.05
N ASP A 16 -18.45 -13.80 -6.87
CA ASP A 16 -18.34 -12.94 -5.67
C ASP A 16 -18.81 -13.62 -4.37
N ALA A 17 -19.72 -14.59 -4.45
CA ALA A 17 -20.18 -15.37 -3.30
C ALA A 17 -19.07 -16.27 -2.72
N TYR A 18 -18.22 -16.84 -3.58
CA TYR A 18 -17.02 -17.57 -3.19
C TYR A 18 -16.06 -16.65 -2.46
N ILE A 19 -15.71 -15.50 -3.05
CA ILE A 19 -14.77 -14.53 -2.47
C ILE A 19 -15.27 -14.02 -1.11
N SER A 20 -16.56 -13.70 -0.99
CA SER A 20 -17.19 -13.28 0.26
C SER A 20 -17.07 -14.34 1.36
N MET A 21 -17.21 -15.62 1.00
CA MET A 21 -17.02 -16.75 1.92
C MET A 21 -15.59 -16.79 2.49
N PHE A 22 -14.54 -16.62 1.67
CA PHE A 22 -13.15 -16.62 2.16
C PHE A 22 -12.84 -15.43 3.07
N VAL A 23 -13.47 -14.27 2.81
CA VAL A 23 -13.35 -13.10 3.69
C VAL A 23 -14.01 -13.36 5.04
N GLN A 24 -15.20 -13.97 5.04
CA GLN A 24 -15.94 -14.27 6.28
C GLN A 24 -15.23 -15.31 7.16
N PHE A 25 -14.51 -16.27 6.56
CA PHE A 25 -13.72 -17.27 7.30
C PHE A 25 -12.30 -16.82 7.64
N GLY A 26 -11.90 -15.59 7.30
CA GLY A 26 -10.58 -15.05 7.65
C GLY A 26 -9.41 -15.69 6.89
N VAL A 27 -9.69 -16.50 5.87
CA VAL A 27 -8.67 -17.17 5.04
C VAL A 27 -8.22 -16.32 3.85
N GLY A 28 -8.81 -15.13 3.67
CA GLY A 28 -8.44 -14.19 2.60
C GLY A 28 -6.97 -13.75 2.61
N PHE A 29 -6.27 -13.89 3.75
CA PHE A 29 -4.84 -13.59 3.86
C PHE A 29 -3.99 -14.37 2.85
N TYR A 30 -4.36 -15.61 2.50
CA TYR A 30 -3.59 -16.44 1.57
C TYR A 30 -3.62 -15.94 0.13
N PHE A 31 -4.58 -15.09 -0.25
CA PHE A 31 -4.59 -14.47 -1.59
C PHE A 31 -3.38 -13.57 -1.83
N ALA A 32 -2.70 -13.11 -0.77
CA ALA A 32 -1.45 -12.36 -0.88
C ALA A 32 -0.36 -13.14 -1.66
N TYR A 33 -0.34 -14.48 -1.58
CA TYR A 33 0.64 -15.31 -2.30
C TYR A 33 0.38 -15.43 -3.81
N LEU A 34 -0.78 -14.96 -4.30
CA LEU A 34 -1.01 -14.81 -5.74
C LEU A 34 -0.03 -13.78 -6.32
N VAL A 35 0.22 -12.69 -5.59
CA VAL A 35 1.05 -11.57 -6.06
C VAL A 35 2.42 -11.48 -5.39
N ALA A 36 2.59 -12.07 -4.20
CA ALA A 36 3.82 -12.02 -3.42
C ALA A 36 4.56 -13.37 -3.40
N LYS A 37 5.90 -13.33 -3.45
CA LYS A 37 6.78 -14.49 -3.17
C LYS A 37 6.80 -14.80 -1.67
N LYS A 38 6.75 -13.75 -0.86
CA LYS A 38 6.89 -13.82 0.60
C LYS A 38 6.05 -12.75 1.26
N VAL A 39 5.51 -13.05 2.43
CA VAL A 39 4.77 -12.11 3.26
C VAL A 39 5.42 -12.04 4.63
N THR A 40 5.70 -10.82 5.08
CA THR A 40 6.22 -10.57 6.44
C THR A 40 5.18 -9.75 7.18
N GLY A 41 4.83 -10.16 8.39
CA GLY A 41 3.98 -9.37 9.27
C GLY A 41 4.68 -9.00 10.55
N VAL A 42 4.42 -7.78 11.01
CA VAL A 42 4.78 -7.30 12.34
C VAL A 42 3.49 -6.91 13.03
N THR A 43 3.23 -7.45 14.21
CA THR A 43 2.01 -7.14 14.98
C THR A 43 2.37 -6.74 16.40
N LYS A 44 1.66 -5.74 16.93
CA LYS A 44 1.73 -5.29 18.32
C LYS A 44 0.31 -5.17 18.86
N HIS A 45 -0.05 -6.07 19.76
CA HIS A 45 -1.25 -5.94 20.58
C HIS A 45 -0.96 -5.04 21.79
N ASN A 46 -1.97 -4.42 22.41
CA ASN A 46 -1.74 -3.56 23.58
C ASN A 46 -1.20 -4.36 24.78
N ASP A 47 -1.73 -5.56 24.97
CA ASP A 47 -1.44 -6.42 26.13
C ASP A 47 -0.28 -7.41 25.90
N ASP A 48 0.40 -7.33 24.76
CA ASP A 48 1.46 -8.27 24.41
C ASP A 48 2.67 -7.56 23.80
N GLU A 49 3.79 -8.26 23.70
CA GLU A 49 4.98 -7.77 23.03
C GLU A 49 4.80 -7.76 21.51
N GLN A 50 5.78 -7.20 20.81
CA GLN A 50 5.74 -7.17 19.35
C GLN A 50 6.31 -8.45 18.77
N TYR A 51 5.60 -9.02 17.81
CA TYR A 51 6.01 -10.24 17.12
C TYR A 51 6.18 -10.00 15.63
N ALA A 52 7.21 -10.64 15.07
CA ALA A 52 7.39 -10.78 13.63
C ALA A 52 7.16 -12.22 13.19
N TRP A 53 6.51 -12.35 12.04
CA TRP A 53 6.35 -13.61 11.35
C TRP A 53 6.65 -13.44 9.87
N GLU A 54 7.08 -14.53 9.25
CA GLU A 54 7.36 -14.59 7.83
C GLU A 54 6.83 -15.90 7.27
N SER A 55 6.30 -15.83 6.05
CA SER A 55 5.87 -17.03 5.34
C SER A 55 6.09 -16.86 3.84
N SER A 56 6.69 -17.89 3.25
CA SER A 56 7.00 -18.00 1.82
C SER A 56 6.24 -19.21 1.27
N SER A 57 5.03 -19.00 0.73
CA SER A 57 4.08 -19.97 0.14
C SER A 57 4.02 -21.41 0.74
N GLY A 58 4.46 -21.58 1.99
CA GLY A 58 4.68 -22.85 2.68
C GLY A 58 4.37 -22.69 4.18
N PRO A 59 4.82 -23.62 5.05
CA PRO A 59 4.58 -23.52 6.49
C PRO A 59 5.06 -22.18 7.04
N HIS A 60 4.27 -21.56 7.91
CA HIS A 60 4.60 -20.26 8.50
C HIS A 60 5.76 -20.44 9.47
N SER A 61 6.74 -19.54 9.36
CA SER A 61 7.86 -19.48 10.30
C SER A 61 7.73 -18.23 11.15
N GLN A 62 7.63 -18.40 12.47
CA GLN A 62 7.75 -17.27 13.37
C GLN A 62 9.21 -16.82 13.41
N LEU A 63 9.44 -15.52 13.18
CA LEU A 63 10.77 -14.93 13.32
C LEU A 63 11.07 -14.56 14.79
N GLY A 64 10.05 -14.54 15.64
CA GLY A 64 10.16 -14.35 17.10
C GLY A 64 9.74 -12.96 17.56
N GLN A 65 10.02 -12.67 18.84
CA GLN A 65 9.79 -11.38 19.48
C GLN A 65 10.79 -10.34 18.96
N ILE A 66 10.33 -9.11 18.74
CA ILE A 66 11.16 -7.99 18.29
C ILE A 66 11.00 -6.80 19.24
N GLN A 67 12.12 -6.28 19.77
CA GLN A 67 12.09 -5.18 20.76
C GLN A 67 11.89 -3.80 20.13
N ARG A 68 12.13 -3.67 18.81
CA ARG A 68 12.00 -2.38 18.13
C ARG A 68 10.54 -2.18 17.79
N ASN A 69 9.88 -1.23 18.46
CA ASN A 69 8.51 -0.86 18.15
C ASN A 69 8.44 0.36 17.21
N PRO A 70 8.29 0.17 15.88
CA PRO A 70 8.10 1.28 14.95
C PRO A 70 6.67 1.86 14.96
N PHE A 71 5.67 1.21 15.58
CA PHE A 71 4.29 1.69 15.61
C PHE A 71 3.52 1.25 16.88
N GLY A 72 2.91 2.19 17.61
CA GLY A 72 2.34 1.96 18.95
C GLY A 72 1.47 0.70 19.11
N HIS A 73 0.55 0.45 18.17
CA HIS A 73 -0.31 -0.74 18.12
C HIS A 73 -0.73 -1.05 16.67
N GLY A 74 -1.22 -2.27 16.43
CA GLY A 74 -1.76 -2.72 15.14
C GLY A 74 -0.84 -3.70 14.41
N THR A 75 -1.02 -3.82 13.10
CA THR A 75 -0.30 -4.79 12.27
C THR A 75 0.22 -4.13 11.00
N LYS A 76 1.52 -4.28 10.74
CA LYS A 76 2.15 -3.96 9.46
C LYS A 76 2.34 -5.25 8.66
N VAL A 77 1.77 -5.29 7.45
CA VAL A 77 1.96 -6.39 6.50
C VAL A 77 2.84 -5.89 5.35
N THR A 78 3.94 -6.59 5.08
CA THR A 78 4.86 -6.32 3.98
C THR A 78 4.75 -7.44 2.95
N LEU A 79 4.36 -7.08 1.74
CA LEU A 79 4.28 -8.00 0.60
C LEU A 79 5.57 -7.90 -0.22
N HIS A 80 6.33 -8.99 -0.29
CA HIS A 80 7.48 -9.10 -1.18
C HIS A 80 6.98 -9.60 -2.53
N LEU A 81 6.67 -8.65 -3.43
CA LEU A 81 6.03 -8.93 -4.71
C LEU A 81 6.88 -9.85 -5.61
N LYS A 82 6.20 -10.61 -6.46
CA LYS A 82 6.85 -11.33 -7.55
C LYS A 82 7.32 -10.34 -8.62
N GLU A 83 8.31 -10.74 -9.41
CA GLU A 83 8.96 -9.85 -10.40
C GLU A 83 7.99 -9.44 -11.52
N GLU A 84 7.04 -10.31 -11.83
CA GLU A 84 5.98 -10.09 -12.82
C GLU A 84 4.78 -9.28 -12.27
N GLN A 85 4.79 -8.91 -10.98
CA GLN A 85 3.68 -8.22 -10.30
C GLN A 85 4.06 -6.78 -9.90
N THR A 86 4.98 -6.15 -10.64
CA THR A 86 5.43 -4.78 -10.40
C THR A 86 4.36 -3.72 -10.68
N GLU A 87 3.30 -4.06 -11.42
CA GLU A 87 2.14 -3.17 -11.65
C GLU A 87 1.52 -2.65 -10.33
N TYR A 88 1.62 -3.42 -9.24
CA TYR A 88 1.10 -3.04 -7.92
C TYR A 88 2.00 -2.06 -7.16
N LEU A 89 3.16 -1.70 -7.72
CA LEU A 89 3.99 -0.59 -7.22
C LEU A 89 3.56 0.75 -7.84
N GLU A 90 2.77 0.74 -8.92
CA GLU A 90 2.27 1.96 -9.54
C GLU A 90 1.19 2.61 -8.68
N GLU A 91 1.37 3.90 -8.36
CA GLU A 91 0.41 4.70 -7.60
C GLU A 91 -1.00 4.66 -8.21
N ARG A 92 -1.10 4.77 -9.54
CA ARG A 92 -2.37 4.75 -10.26
C ARG A 92 -3.12 3.45 -10.01
N ARG A 93 -2.42 2.32 -10.12
CA ARG A 93 -2.99 0.98 -9.95
C ARG A 93 -3.52 0.77 -8.54
N ILE A 94 -2.75 1.14 -7.53
CA ILE A 94 -3.17 1.03 -6.12
C ILE A 94 -4.38 1.92 -5.83
N LYS A 95 -4.40 3.16 -6.32
CA LYS A 95 -5.54 4.07 -6.14
C LYS A 95 -6.82 3.53 -6.78
N GLU A 96 -6.73 2.98 -7.98
CA GLU A 96 -7.87 2.34 -8.66
C GLU A 96 -8.42 1.16 -7.85
N ILE A 97 -7.53 0.29 -7.34
CA ILE A 97 -7.91 -0.87 -6.52
C ILE A 97 -8.58 -0.44 -5.21
N VAL A 98 -7.96 0.47 -4.45
CA VAL A 98 -8.50 0.98 -3.18
C VAL A 98 -9.86 1.63 -3.41
N LYS A 99 -10.01 2.45 -4.44
CA LYS A 99 -11.29 3.10 -4.76
C LYS A 99 -12.39 2.09 -5.10
N LYS A 100 -12.06 1.06 -5.88
CA LYS A 100 -13.03 0.04 -6.32
C LYS A 100 -13.47 -0.90 -5.20
N HIS A 101 -12.54 -1.32 -4.34
CA HIS A 101 -12.77 -2.41 -3.39
C HIS A 101 -12.94 -1.94 -1.94
N SER A 102 -12.68 -0.68 -1.62
CA SER A 102 -12.77 -0.16 -0.23
C SER A 102 -13.89 0.87 -0.01
N GLN A 103 -14.83 1.01 -0.94
CA GLN A 103 -15.92 2.00 -0.85
C GLN A 103 -16.84 1.85 0.38
N PHE A 104 -16.89 0.66 0.99
CA PHE A 104 -17.72 0.37 2.15
C PHE A 104 -16.93 0.32 3.48
N ILE A 105 -15.63 0.64 3.46
CA ILE A 105 -14.82 0.67 4.68
C ILE A 105 -15.10 1.98 5.43
N GLY A 106 -15.60 1.88 6.66
CA GLY A 106 -15.96 3.03 7.49
C GLY A 106 -14.77 3.83 8.06
N TYR A 107 -13.54 3.38 7.79
CA TYR A 107 -12.30 4.03 8.23
C TYR A 107 -11.53 4.59 7.03
N PRO A 108 -10.87 5.75 7.17
CA PRO A 108 -10.11 6.35 6.09
C PRO A 108 -8.89 5.49 5.71
N ILE A 109 -8.64 5.38 4.39
CA ILE A 109 -7.48 4.66 3.84
C ILE A 109 -6.61 5.68 3.09
N THR A 110 -5.35 5.80 3.51
CA THR A 110 -4.38 6.75 2.94
C THR A 110 -3.24 6.01 2.22
N PRO A 111 -3.16 6.07 0.88
CA PRO A 111 -2.00 5.55 0.17
C PRO A 111 -0.79 6.48 0.40
N PHE A 112 0.36 5.89 0.77
CA PHE A 112 1.63 6.59 0.82
C PHE A 112 2.26 6.55 -0.58
N VAL A 113 2.48 7.72 -1.16
CA VAL A 113 3.04 7.87 -2.51
C VAL A 113 4.18 8.88 -2.44
N GLU A 114 5.27 8.58 -3.14
CA GLU A 114 6.39 9.49 -3.28
C GLU A 114 6.03 10.51 -4.36
N LYS A 115 5.73 11.75 -3.95
CA LYS A 115 5.48 12.83 -4.89
C LYS A 115 6.80 13.53 -5.18
N GLU A 116 7.30 13.39 -6.40
CA GLU A 116 8.27 14.34 -6.92
C GLU A 116 7.58 15.70 -7.02
N HIS A 117 8.04 16.65 -6.20
CA HIS A 117 7.63 18.03 -6.31
C HIS A 117 8.49 18.64 -7.43
N ASP A 118 7.99 18.61 -8.65
CA ASP A 118 8.53 19.49 -9.70
C ASP A 118 8.35 20.93 -9.19
N LYS A 119 9.48 21.56 -8.82
CA LYS A 119 9.50 23.00 -8.64
C LYS A 119 9.35 23.58 -10.05
N GLU A 120 8.11 23.88 -10.44
CA GLU A 120 7.87 24.91 -11.45
C GLU A 120 8.55 26.18 -10.93
N VAL A 121 9.73 26.48 -11.45
CA VAL A 121 10.34 27.80 -11.33
C VAL A 121 9.46 28.70 -12.17
N SER A 122 8.47 29.33 -11.53
CA SER A 122 7.71 30.43 -12.11
C SER A 122 8.70 31.49 -12.60
N GLY A 123 8.59 31.86 -13.87
CA GLY A 123 9.52 32.76 -14.57
C GLY A 123 9.66 34.17 -13.96
N ASP A 124 8.82 34.54 -13.00
CA ASP A 124 8.88 35.83 -12.30
C ASP A 124 10.15 36.01 -11.45
N GLU A 125 10.72 34.95 -10.85
CA GLU A 125 11.93 35.09 -10.02
C GLU A 125 13.21 35.31 -10.86
N ALA A 126 13.17 35.03 -12.18
CA ALA A 126 14.30 35.26 -13.08
C ALA A 126 14.35 36.71 -13.57
N GLU A 127 13.21 37.35 -13.82
CA GLU A 127 13.16 38.77 -14.19
C GLU A 127 13.51 39.68 -13.00
N GLU A 128 13.05 39.35 -11.78
CA GLU A 128 13.36 40.17 -10.59
C GLU A 128 14.85 40.13 -10.19
N LYS A 129 15.55 39.03 -10.52
CA LYS A 129 17.01 38.91 -10.33
C LYS A 129 17.80 39.65 -11.41
N ALA A 130 17.32 39.66 -12.65
CA ALA A 130 17.98 40.37 -13.75
C ALA A 130 17.92 41.90 -13.54
N GLU A 131 16.79 42.46 -13.09
CA GLU A 131 16.67 43.89 -12.80
C GLU A 131 17.56 44.33 -11.63
N LYS A 132 17.67 43.51 -10.57
CA LYS A 132 18.51 43.80 -9.40
C LYS A 132 20.01 43.79 -9.70
N ASP A 133 20.46 42.93 -10.62
CA ASP A 133 21.87 42.90 -11.04
C ASP A 133 22.20 44.05 -12.00
N GLU A 134 21.29 44.44 -12.89
CA GLU A 134 21.47 45.63 -13.73
C GLU A 134 21.53 46.94 -12.93
N GLU A 135 20.71 47.09 -11.88
CA GLU A 135 20.74 48.29 -11.03
C GLU A 135 22.06 48.39 -10.23
N LYS A 136 22.60 47.25 -9.79
CA LYS A 136 23.90 47.19 -9.09
C LYS A 136 25.07 47.49 -10.02
N GLU A 137 25.02 47.07 -11.28
CA GLU A 137 26.10 47.35 -12.23
C GLU A 137 26.12 48.84 -12.64
N LYS A 138 24.95 49.46 -12.85
CA LYS A 138 24.84 50.90 -13.14
C LYS A 138 25.33 51.77 -11.98
N ARG A 139 25.10 51.37 -10.73
CA ARG A 139 25.62 52.08 -9.53
C ARG A 139 27.14 51.97 -9.36
N ARG A 140 27.79 50.95 -9.93
CA ARG A 140 29.24 50.73 -9.84
C ARG A 140 30.07 51.46 -10.90
N LYS A 141 29.46 51.87 -12.02
CA LYS A 141 30.13 52.58 -13.13
C LYS A 141 29.96 54.10 -13.09
N GLY A 142 29.25 54.64 -12.09
CA GLY A 142 28.91 56.07 -11.96
C GLY A 142 29.64 56.84 -10.85
N VAL A 143 30.76 56.33 -10.32
CA VAL A 143 31.64 57.03 -9.36
C VAL A 143 33.06 57.07 -9.90
#